data_AF-A0A1C6JBC1-F1
#
_entry.id   AF-A0A1C6JBC1-F1
#
_cell.length_a   1.000
_cell.length_b   1.000
_cell.length_c   1.000
_cell.angle_alpha   90.00
_cell.angle_beta   90.00
_cell.angle_gamma   90.00
#
_symmetry.space_group_name_H-M   'P 1'
#
loop_
_entity.id
_entity.type
_entity.pdbx_description
1 polymer ?
#
loop_
_entity_poly.entity_id
_entity_poly.type
_entity_poly.pdbx_seq_one_letter_code
_entity_poly.pdbx_strand_id
1 'polypeptide(L)'
;MGKLIKRVDWFKLGTKAISTLAPVVASVATGNPLPMLLNVTGSAEEIGNTVKNAANSIQSLKDEYWKEEDASNDESTINNIRKFREEFSDALKSDDIKNVVVMIDDLDRCRPERIIEILEVIKLFLSVDRTTFIIAADENVIKYSIREKYPPMNGFDVELDKEYIEKIIQLPIYIPELSAKDIQNYLLLLVTQSYLEQESFKHLIDKIFEEKRTISGDVITLEEINKSIGELGLNWQDGGQTAFNETAKIIDEIREIVASTLKGNPRQAKRFLNTFITKRQLAKIYYGDEIDISILAKLLVLQKLDNDLFIQLNEWNKEFDTENKEFKEIRTKVMEGNVDAQNPWNTSQIKKWLECKPVELEKYRLEKYFYLTRENLKRSSIDESGFSKNTKEILERIGRAKSGQMVAIIKDMEKLRAEEIADTFKVVVSKIEKGEMKFFVVRDLFLNFDAYKGKIVDAIGKSTVPIKAGDMAALRTMYNSDTGNMNTVLETMVKRGTLTDEQITEIKEQRKS
;
A
#
# COMPACT_ATOMS: atom_id res chain seq x y z
N MET A 1 -29.61 33.62 10.99
CA MET A 1 -28.13 33.45 10.87
C MET A 1 -27.26 34.24 11.88
N GLY A 2 -27.39 35.57 12.03
CA GLY A 2 -26.39 36.38 12.76
C GLY A 2 -26.16 36.07 14.26
N LYS A 3 -27.18 35.58 14.98
CA LYS A 3 -27.03 35.10 16.38
C LYS A 3 -26.35 33.72 16.48
N LEU A 4 -26.54 32.87 15.48
CA LEU A 4 -25.95 31.52 15.38
C LEU A 4 -24.41 31.60 15.19
N ILE A 5 -23.95 32.48 14.29
CA ILE A 5 -22.53 32.66 13.96
C ILE A 5 -21.73 33.14 15.19
N LYS A 6 -22.30 34.05 16.00
CA LYS A 6 -21.68 34.51 17.25
C LYS A 6 -21.50 33.41 18.30
N ARG A 7 -22.35 32.37 18.32
CA ARG A 7 -22.21 31.24 19.25
C ARG A 7 -21.20 30.20 18.75
N VAL A 8 -21.05 30.04 17.43
CA VAL A 8 -20.01 29.16 16.82
C VAL A 8 -18.59 29.63 17.18
N ASP A 9 -18.34 30.94 17.27
CA ASP A 9 -17.04 31.47 17.71
C ASP A 9 -16.73 31.20 19.20
N TRP A 10 -17.74 31.03 20.05
CA TRP A 10 -17.52 30.67 21.47
C TRP A 10 -17.14 29.20 21.65
N PHE A 11 -17.57 28.31 20.74
CA PHE A 11 -17.16 26.91 20.73
C PHE A 11 -15.70 26.70 20.29
N LYS A 12 -15.11 27.64 19.54
CA LYS A 12 -13.66 27.61 19.23
C LYS A 12 -12.80 27.83 20.48
N LEU A 13 -13.31 28.56 21.49
CA LEU A 13 -12.65 28.75 22.79
C LEU A 13 -12.78 27.54 23.73
N GLY A 14 -13.69 26.61 23.44
CA GLY A 14 -13.90 25.37 24.21
C GLY A 14 -12.97 24.21 23.85
N THR A 15 -12.02 24.39 22.94
CA THR A 15 -11.09 23.33 22.48
C THR A 15 -10.01 22.95 23.49
N LYS A 16 -9.92 23.62 24.63
CA LYS A 16 -8.94 23.33 25.70
C LYS A 16 -9.47 22.52 26.89
N ALA A 17 -10.75 22.16 26.93
CA ALA A 17 -11.37 21.50 28.10
C ALA A 17 -12.00 20.12 27.82
N ILE A 18 -11.76 19.54 26.64
CA ILE A 18 -12.56 18.40 26.12
C ILE A 18 -12.05 17.02 26.58
N SER A 19 -10.86 16.91 27.16
CA SER A 19 -10.26 15.60 27.45
C SER A 19 -10.88 14.83 28.62
N THR A 20 -11.70 15.46 29.48
CA THR A 20 -12.18 14.84 30.73
C THR A 20 -13.71 14.69 30.85
N LEU A 21 -14.50 15.24 29.93
CA LEU A 21 -15.98 15.31 30.10
C LEU A 21 -16.79 14.62 28.98
N ALA A 22 -16.14 14.13 27.93
CA ALA A 22 -16.79 13.46 26.79
C ALA A 22 -17.68 12.24 27.14
N PRO A 23 -17.35 11.36 28.11
CA PRO A 23 -18.15 10.16 28.34
C PRO A 23 -19.49 10.41 29.07
N VAL A 24 -19.65 11.56 29.75
CA VAL A 24 -20.84 11.85 30.58
C VAL A 24 -22.00 12.43 29.76
N VAL A 25 -21.71 13.27 28.76
CA VAL A 25 -22.76 13.94 27.97
C VAL A 25 -23.46 12.98 27.00
N ALA A 26 -22.76 11.93 26.55
CA ALA A 26 -23.27 10.97 25.58
C ALA A 26 -24.35 10.01 26.15
N SER A 27 -24.28 9.70 27.44
CA SER A 27 -25.18 8.74 28.10
C SER A 27 -26.50 9.39 28.56
N VAL A 28 -26.48 10.66 28.96
CA VAL A 28 -27.66 11.37 29.46
C VAL A 28 -28.57 11.86 28.32
N ALA A 29 -28.01 12.23 27.17
CA ALA A 29 -28.77 12.80 26.06
C ALA A 29 -29.46 11.76 25.15
N THR A 30 -29.05 10.49 25.19
CA THR A 30 -29.55 9.42 24.30
C THR A 30 -30.47 8.41 25.00
N GLY A 31 -30.61 8.48 26.33
CA GLY A 31 -31.45 7.58 27.12
C GLY A 31 -30.98 6.11 27.12
N ASN A 32 -29.79 5.82 26.57
CA ASN A 32 -29.26 4.47 26.46
C ASN A 32 -28.00 4.33 27.33
N PRO A 33 -28.00 3.51 28.40
CA PRO A 33 -26.79 3.25 29.16
C PRO A 33 -25.75 2.58 28.26
N LEU A 34 -24.47 2.88 28.47
CA LEU A 34 -23.37 2.08 27.91
C LEU A 34 -23.63 0.60 28.21
N PRO A 35 -23.38 -0.33 27.27
CA PRO A 35 -23.53 -1.75 27.54
C PRO A 35 -22.55 -2.15 28.64
N MET A 36 -23.08 -2.41 29.83
CA MET A 36 -22.35 -3.11 30.88
C MET A 36 -22.32 -4.58 30.49
N LEU A 37 -21.22 -5.01 29.86
CA LEU A 37 -20.99 -6.42 29.51
C LEU A 37 -20.72 -7.22 30.79
N LEU A 38 -21.74 -7.90 31.32
CA LEU A 38 -21.59 -8.96 32.32
C LEU A 38 -21.68 -10.31 31.61
N ASN A 39 -20.55 -10.97 31.36
CA ASN A 39 -20.52 -12.39 31.03
C ASN A 39 -20.02 -13.18 32.24
N VAL A 40 -20.90 -13.97 32.83
CA VAL A 40 -20.60 -14.87 33.96
C VAL A 40 -20.28 -16.25 33.39
N THR A 41 -19.00 -16.55 33.20
CA THR A 41 -18.52 -17.91 32.93
C THR A 41 -17.27 -18.17 33.77
N GLY A 42 -17.42 -18.93 34.86
CA GLY A 42 -16.34 -19.27 35.79
C GLY A 42 -16.90 -19.91 37.07
N SER A 43 -16.02 -20.50 37.88
CA SER A 43 -16.41 -21.10 39.17
C SER A 43 -16.86 -20.03 40.18
N ALA A 44 -17.65 -20.39 41.20
CA ALA A 44 -18.26 -19.43 42.14
C ALA A 44 -17.24 -18.50 42.86
N GLU A 45 -16.01 -18.96 43.04
CA GLU A 45 -14.92 -18.21 43.68
C GLU A 45 -14.27 -17.19 42.72
N GLU A 46 -14.17 -17.51 41.43
CA GLU A 46 -13.74 -16.59 40.37
C GLU A 46 -14.81 -15.54 40.04
N ILE A 47 -16.09 -15.91 40.11
CA ILE A 47 -17.21 -14.96 39.98
C ILE A 47 -17.16 -13.95 41.13
N GLY A 48 -16.88 -14.40 42.36
CA GLY A 48 -16.75 -13.52 43.52
C GLY A 48 -15.64 -12.46 43.38
N ASN A 49 -14.46 -12.88 42.90
CA ASN A 49 -13.33 -11.97 42.69
C ASN A 49 -13.52 -11.05 41.48
N THR A 50 -14.13 -11.54 40.40
CA THR A 50 -14.40 -10.74 39.18
C THR A 50 -15.48 -9.70 39.44
N VAL A 51 -16.55 -10.05 40.16
CA VAL A 51 -17.61 -9.11 40.56
C VAL A 51 -17.08 -8.09 41.55
N LYS A 52 -16.21 -8.48 42.50
CA LYS A 52 -15.58 -7.55 43.45
C LYS A 52 -14.60 -6.59 42.76
N ASN A 53 -13.83 -7.06 41.77
CA ASN A 53 -12.91 -6.23 41.01
C ASN A 53 -13.63 -5.32 40.01
N ALA A 54 -14.71 -5.79 39.37
CA ALA A 54 -15.58 -4.97 38.53
C ALA A 54 -16.31 -3.93 39.39
N ALA A 55 -16.83 -4.31 40.56
CA ALA A 55 -17.46 -3.37 41.49
C ALA A 55 -16.45 -2.35 42.03
N ASN A 56 -15.21 -2.76 42.39
CA ASN A 56 -14.17 -1.83 42.83
C ASN A 56 -13.68 -0.91 41.71
N SER A 57 -13.64 -1.38 40.46
CA SER A 57 -13.29 -0.55 39.29
C SER A 57 -14.44 0.39 38.90
N ILE A 58 -15.69 -0.06 39.06
CA ILE A 58 -16.89 0.79 38.92
C ILE A 58 -16.95 1.80 40.07
N GLN A 59 -16.58 1.42 41.29
CA GLN A 59 -16.54 2.30 42.45
C GLN A 59 -15.39 3.31 42.31
N SER A 60 -14.21 2.92 41.82
CA SER A 60 -13.12 3.87 41.56
C SER A 60 -13.44 4.80 40.40
N LEU A 61 -14.08 4.31 39.34
CA LEU A 61 -14.58 5.18 38.27
C LEU A 61 -15.71 6.08 38.80
N LYS A 62 -16.67 5.56 39.57
CA LYS A 62 -17.75 6.38 40.14
C LYS A 62 -17.22 7.40 41.15
N ASP A 63 -16.25 7.07 41.98
CA ASP A 63 -15.65 7.98 42.96
C ASP A 63 -14.68 8.98 42.31
N GLU A 64 -14.07 8.64 41.16
CA GLU A 64 -13.24 9.56 40.36
C GLU A 64 -14.10 10.49 39.49
N TYR A 65 -15.31 10.08 39.11
CA TYR A 65 -16.29 10.89 38.37
C TYR A 65 -17.31 11.65 39.26
N TRP A 66 -17.46 11.27 40.54
CA TRP A 66 -18.39 11.89 41.51
C TRP A 66 -17.69 12.62 42.65
N LYS A 67 -16.36 12.79 42.59
CA LYS A 67 -15.72 13.79 43.44
C LYS A 67 -16.28 15.16 43.08
N GLU A 68 -16.98 15.75 44.03
CA GLU A 68 -17.50 17.12 44.02
C GLU A 68 -16.36 18.14 43.92
N GLU A 69 -15.72 18.23 42.75
CA GLU A 69 -14.84 19.35 42.39
C GLU A 69 -15.58 20.25 41.37
N ASP A 70 -16.17 21.32 41.92
CA ASP A 70 -16.68 22.55 41.28
C ASP A 70 -17.75 22.43 40.16
N ALA A 71 -18.97 22.10 40.58
CA ALA A 71 -20.20 22.10 39.78
C ALA A 71 -20.74 23.49 39.38
N SER A 72 -20.05 24.23 38.50
CA SER A 72 -20.60 25.51 37.98
C SER A 72 -20.62 25.72 36.45
N ASN A 73 -19.96 24.89 35.65
CA ASN A 73 -19.89 25.10 34.18
C ASN A 73 -20.58 24.05 33.30
N ASP A 74 -20.83 22.83 33.78
CA ASP A 74 -21.26 21.72 32.90
C ASP A 74 -22.74 21.71 32.53
N GLU A 75 -23.64 22.16 33.42
CA GLU A 75 -25.07 22.34 33.07
C GLU A 75 -25.26 23.37 31.96
N SER A 76 -24.37 24.38 31.89
CA SER A 76 -24.47 25.45 30.90
C SER A 76 -24.22 24.94 29.47
N THR A 77 -23.26 24.03 29.30
CA THR A 77 -22.84 23.51 27.98
C THR A 77 -23.90 22.61 27.36
N ILE A 78 -24.48 21.70 28.16
CA ILE A 78 -25.56 20.79 27.69
C ILE A 78 -26.81 21.59 27.30
N ASN A 79 -27.18 22.57 28.13
CA ASN A 79 -28.33 23.42 27.86
C ASN A 79 -28.11 24.30 26.60
N ASN A 80 -26.88 24.77 26.38
CA ASN A 80 -26.50 25.52 25.18
C ASN A 80 -26.62 24.68 23.89
N ILE A 81 -26.24 23.40 23.91
CA ILE A 81 -26.37 22.49 22.76
C ILE A 81 -27.84 22.25 22.43
N ARG A 82 -28.68 21.98 23.44
CA ARG A 82 -30.12 21.77 23.23
C ARG A 82 -30.79 23.02 22.63
N LYS A 83 -30.50 24.18 23.19
CA LYS A 83 -31.02 25.46 22.70
C LYS A 83 -30.53 25.79 21.29
N PHE A 84 -29.28 25.47 20.97
CA PHE A 84 -28.77 25.60 19.61
C PHE A 84 -29.55 24.71 18.64
N ARG A 85 -29.81 23.45 18.99
CA ARG A 85 -30.58 22.52 18.15
C ARG A 85 -32.00 23.04 17.89
N GLU A 86 -32.66 23.56 18.92
CA GLU A 86 -34.00 24.17 18.80
C GLU A 86 -33.96 25.40 17.89
N GLU A 87 -33.06 26.36 18.15
CA GLU A 87 -32.90 27.58 17.33
C GLU A 87 -32.53 27.25 15.87
N PHE A 88 -31.71 26.22 15.65
CA PHE A 88 -31.32 25.76 14.32
C PHE A 88 -32.50 25.10 13.60
N SER A 89 -33.23 24.21 14.27
CA SER A 89 -34.44 23.58 13.70
C SER A 89 -35.49 24.62 13.32
N ASP A 90 -35.71 25.62 14.17
CA ASP A 90 -36.66 26.71 13.91
C ASP A 90 -36.22 27.59 12.74
N ALA A 91 -34.92 27.87 12.62
CA ALA A 91 -34.38 28.58 11.45
C ALA A 91 -34.57 27.80 10.15
N LEU A 92 -34.36 26.48 10.18
CA LEU A 92 -34.60 25.63 9.00
C LEU A 92 -36.07 25.63 8.58
N LYS A 93 -37.00 25.71 9.55
CA LYS A 93 -38.44 25.82 9.29
C LYS A 93 -38.83 27.20 8.77
N SER A 94 -38.28 28.28 9.34
CA SER A 94 -38.64 29.65 8.96
C SER A 94 -38.20 30.01 7.55
N ASP A 95 -37.06 29.47 7.12
CA ASP A 95 -36.43 29.82 5.84
C ASP A 95 -36.86 28.85 4.70
N ASP A 96 -37.89 28.01 4.94
CA ASP A 96 -38.37 26.95 4.04
C ASP A 96 -37.25 26.02 3.51
N ILE A 97 -36.24 25.78 4.35
CA ILE A 97 -35.12 24.89 4.01
C ILE A 97 -35.59 23.44 4.18
N LYS A 98 -35.62 22.72 3.06
CA LYS A 98 -36.04 21.31 3.02
C LYS A 98 -35.01 20.37 3.66
N ASN A 99 -33.72 20.59 3.38
CA ASN A 99 -32.63 19.79 3.91
C ASN A 99 -31.29 20.54 3.85
N VAL A 100 -30.49 20.45 4.89
CA VAL A 100 -29.09 20.91 4.90
C VAL A 100 -28.19 19.71 4.65
N VAL A 101 -27.38 19.76 3.59
CA VAL A 101 -26.39 18.72 3.30
C VAL A 101 -25.00 19.24 3.65
N VAL A 102 -24.33 18.57 4.59
CA VAL A 102 -22.96 18.88 5.02
C VAL A 102 -22.03 17.81 4.43
N MET A 103 -21.19 18.22 3.48
CA MET A 103 -20.19 17.34 2.86
C MET A 103 -18.83 17.52 3.54
N ILE A 104 -18.23 16.42 3.98
CA ILE A 104 -16.93 16.36 4.64
C ILE A 104 -16.07 15.43 3.82
N ASP A 105 -15.05 15.97 3.17
CA ASP A 105 -14.10 15.24 2.32
C ASP A 105 -12.71 15.20 2.96
N ASP A 106 -11.90 14.22 2.59
CA ASP A 106 -10.51 14.03 3.06
C ASP A 106 -10.38 14.01 4.60
N LEU A 107 -11.38 13.47 5.33
CA LEU A 107 -11.35 13.42 6.80
C LEU A 107 -10.11 12.67 7.31
N ASP A 108 -9.71 11.64 6.59
CA ASP A 108 -8.52 10.80 6.81
C ASP A 108 -7.17 11.53 6.63
N ARG A 109 -7.16 12.79 6.17
CA ARG A 109 -5.96 13.65 6.18
C ARG A 109 -5.76 14.42 7.47
N CYS A 110 -6.76 14.43 8.35
CA CYS A 110 -6.63 15.03 9.66
C CYS A 110 -5.76 14.15 10.58
N ARG A 111 -5.23 14.75 11.65
CA ARG A 111 -4.58 13.97 12.70
C ARG A 111 -5.61 13.05 13.39
N PRO A 112 -5.20 11.88 13.88
CA PRO A 112 -6.08 10.92 14.54
C PRO A 112 -7.02 11.55 15.58
N GLU A 113 -6.48 12.41 16.46
CA GLU A 113 -7.27 13.07 17.51
C GLU A 113 -8.34 13.97 16.91
N ARG A 114 -7.98 14.69 15.85
CA ARG A 114 -8.87 15.62 15.16
C ARG A 114 -9.98 14.91 14.41
N ILE A 115 -9.71 13.73 13.85
CA ILE A 115 -10.74 12.88 13.23
C ILE A 115 -11.81 12.54 14.26
N ILE A 116 -11.41 12.10 15.46
CA ILE A 116 -12.37 11.74 16.50
C ILE A 116 -13.16 12.96 16.99
N GLU A 117 -12.49 14.10 17.23
CA GLU A 117 -13.19 15.34 17.59
C GLU A 117 -14.26 15.72 16.57
N ILE A 118 -13.94 15.62 15.27
CA ILE A 118 -14.89 15.92 14.20
C ILE A 118 -16.06 14.92 14.21
N LEU A 119 -15.80 13.62 14.40
CA LEU A 119 -16.85 12.60 14.47
C LEU A 119 -17.75 12.78 15.71
N GLU A 120 -17.19 13.15 16.86
CA GLU A 120 -17.93 13.48 18.08
C GLU A 120 -18.80 14.72 17.90
N VAL A 121 -18.24 15.76 17.28
CA VAL A 121 -18.96 16.97 16.89
C VAL A 121 -20.12 16.59 15.97
N ILE A 122 -19.87 15.84 14.89
CA ILE A 122 -20.91 15.39 13.97
C ILE A 122 -22.01 14.65 14.74
N LYS A 123 -21.68 13.71 15.63
CA LYS A 123 -22.66 13.04 16.50
C LYS A 123 -23.49 14.00 17.36
N LEU A 124 -22.90 15.08 17.87
CA LEU A 124 -23.60 16.12 18.63
C LEU A 124 -24.49 17.01 17.73
N PHE A 125 -24.12 17.25 16.47
CA PHE A 125 -24.91 18.04 15.52
C PHE A 125 -25.97 17.21 14.76
N LEU A 126 -25.79 15.88 14.68
CA LEU A 126 -26.61 14.92 13.92
C LEU A 126 -28.04 14.72 14.44
N SER A 127 -28.42 15.31 15.58
CA SER A 127 -29.77 15.15 16.14
C SER A 127 -30.72 16.29 15.79
N VAL A 128 -30.53 16.97 14.66
CA VAL A 128 -31.49 17.96 14.14
C VAL A 128 -32.11 17.44 12.85
N ASP A 129 -33.45 17.42 12.82
CA ASP A 129 -34.20 17.05 11.62
C ASP A 129 -33.79 17.89 10.41
N ARG A 130 -33.89 17.30 9.20
CA ARG A 130 -33.54 17.95 7.92
C ARG A 130 -32.06 18.34 7.81
N THR A 131 -31.19 17.53 8.38
CA THR A 131 -29.73 17.64 8.18
C THR A 131 -29.17 16.29 7.74
N THR A 132 -28.34 16.28 6.69
CA THR A 132 -27.66 15.10 6.15
C THR A 132 -26.17 15.36 6.13
N PHE A 133 -25.38 14.44 6.68
CA PHE A 133 -23.91 14.50 6.62
C PHE A 133 -23.41 13.44 5.64
N ILE A 134 -22.55 13.85 4.70
CA ILE A 134 -21.87 12.96 3.76
C ILE A 134 -20.38 13.02 4.10
N ILE A 135 -19.79 11.89 4.48
CA ILE A 135 -18.40 11.80 4.91
C ILE A 135 -17.66 10.90 3.93
N ALA A 136 -16.64 11.45 3.26
CA ALA A 136 -15.70 10.70 2.45
C ALA A 136 -14.37 10.56 3.22
N ALA A 137 -13.96 9.31 3.48
CA ALA A 137 -12.78 8.99 4.26
C ALA A 137 -12.34 7.54 4.02
N ASP A 138 -11.06 7.25 4.25
CA ASP A 138 -10.58 5.87 4.42
C ASP A 138 -11.01 5.32 5.80
N GLU A 139 -11.85 4.29 5.78
CA GLU A 139 -12.35 3.62 6.98
C GLU A 139 -11.20 3.08 7.86
N ASN A 140 -10.09 2.62 7.28
CA ASN A 140 -8.96 2.10 8.04
C ASN A 140 -8.25 3.19 8.83
N VAL A 141 -8.17 4.41 8.28
CA VAL A 141 -7.58 5.56 8.98
C VAL A 141 -8.47 5.97 10.15
N ILE A 142 -9.80 5.93 9.97
CA ILE A 142 -10.75 6.16 11.07
C ILE A 142 -10.59 5.09 12.16
N LYS A 143 -10.55 3.79 11.79
CA LYS A 143 -10.33 2.68 12.74
C LYS A 143 -9.03 2.84 13.51
N TYR A 144 -7.95 3.18 12.83
CA TYR A 144 -6.66 3.47 13.46
C TYR A 144 -6.79 4.60 14.49
N SER A 145 -7.45 5.70 14.09
CA SER A 145 -7.64 6.86 14.97
C SER A 145 -8.46 6.53 16.22
N ILE A 146 -9.46 5.66 16.09
CA ILE A 146 -10.27 5.18 17.21
C ILE A 146 -9.42 4.33 18.16
N ARG A 147 -8.64 3.39 17.62
CA ARG A 147 -7.77 2.50 18.42
C ARG A 147 -6.66 3.26 19.15
N GLU A 148 -6.16 4.34 18.57
CA GLU A 148 -5.16 5.20 19.20
C GLU A 148 -5.76 5.95 20.41
N LYS A 149 -6.97 6.48 20.26
CA LYS A 149 -7.68 7.17 21.36
C LYS A 149 -8.23 6.21 22.43
N TYR A 150 -8.67 5.02 22.00
CA TYR A 150 -9.28 3.98 22.84
C TYR A 150 -8.56 2.64 22.65
N PRO A 151 -7.36 2.46 23.25
CA PRO A 151 -6.60 1.24 23.10
C PRO A 151 -7.34 0.03 23.71
N PRO A 152 -7.18 -1.17 23.13
CA PRO A 152 -7.82 -2.38 23.65
C PRO A 152 -7.31 -2.68 25.07
N MET A 153 -8.24 -2.88 26.01
CA MET A 153 -7.91 -3.36 27.35
C MET A 153 -7.51 -4.84 27.29
N ASN A 154 -6.41 -5.19 27.94
CA ASN A 154 -5.80 -6.53 27.92
C ASN A 154 -6.84 -7.66 28.09
N GLY A 155 -6.94 -8.55 27.09
CA GLY A 155 -7.75 -9.77 27.13
C GLY A 155 -9.16 -9.66 26.56
N PHE A 156 -9.57 -8.50 26.04
CA PHE A 156 -10.90 -8.29 25.43
C PHE A 156 -10.77 -8.00 23.93
N ASP A 157 -11.17 -8.96 23.10
CA ASP A 157 -11.20 -8.84 21.63
C ASP A 157 -12.51 -8.17 21.17
N VAL A 158 -12.78 -6.97 21.68
CA VAL A 158 -13.95 -6.17 21.28
C VAL A 158 -13.53 -5.23 20.16
N GLU A 159 -14.20 -5.34 19.00
CA GLU A 159 -14.02 -4.45 17.84
C GLU A 159 -14.67 -3.07 18.10
N LEU A 160 -14.16 -2.37 19.12
CA LEU A 160 -14.60 -1.03 19.56
C LEU A 160 -14.63 -0.01 18.41
N ASP A 161 -13.72 -0.17 17.46
CA ASP A 161 -13.61 0.65 16.26
C ASP A 161 -14.79 0.48 15.30
N LYS A 162 -15.25 -0.76 15.08
CA LYS A 162 -16.41 -1.02 14.23
C LYS A 162 -17.69 -0.52 14.87
N GLU A 163 -17.91 -0.80 16.15
CA GLU A 163 -19.10 -0.31 16.86
C GLU A 163 -19.18 1.21 16.89
N TYR A 164 -18.04 1.88 17.01
CA TYR A 164 -17.99 3.33 17.00
C TYR A 164 -18.42 3.90 15.64
N ILE A 165 -17.90 3.33 14.54
CA ILE A 165 -18.27 3.74 13.18
C ILE A 165 -19.76 3.48 12.92
N GLU A 166 -20.29 2.30 13.27
CA GLU A 166 -21.71 1.96 13.10
C GLU A 166 -22.65 2.92 13.83
N LYS A 167 -22.23 3.46 14.99
CA LYS A 167 -23.03 4.44 15.76
C LYS A 167 -23.07 5.84 15.13
N ILE A 168 -22.12 6.16 14.25
CA ILE A 168 -22.01 7.49 13.65
C ILE A 168 -22.46 7.48 12.19
N ILE A 169 -22.11 6.44 11.44
CA ILE A 169 -22.40 6.27 10.02
C ILE A 169 -23.63 5.39 9.86
N GLN A 170 -24.78 6.00 9.54
CA GLN A 170 -26.04 5.26 9.36
C GLN A 170 -26.07 4.50 8.03
N LEU A 171 -25.43 5.04 6.99
CA LEU A 171 -25.41 4.45 5.65
C LEU A 171 -23.96 4.43 5.12
N PRO A 172 -23.23 3.32 5.29
CA PRO A 172 -21.91 3.16 4.68
C PRO A 172 -22.05 2.91 3.18
N ILE A 173 -21.36 3.71 2.37
CA ILE A 173 -21.26 3.52 0.91
C ILE A 173 -19.79 3.28 0.58
N TYR A 174 -19.47 2.05 0.17
CA TYR A 174 -18.12 1.69 -0.27
C TYR A 174 -17.99 1.91 -1.77
N ILE A 175 -16.99 2.71 -2.17
CA ILE A 175 -16.64 2.87 -3.59
C ILE A 175 -15.82 1.64 -4.01
N PRO A 176 -16.31 0.80 -4.93
CA PRO A 176 -15.58 -0.39 -5.35
C PRO A 176 -14.32 -0.02 -6.14
N GLU A 177 -13.31 -0.89 -6.06
CA GLU A 177 -12.14 -0.80 -6.94
C GLU A 177 -12.56 -1.04 -8.40
N LEU A 178 -11.86 -0.39 -9.33
CA LEU A 178 -12.09 -0.63 -10.76
C LEU A 178 -11.64 -2.05 -11.14
N SER A 179 -12.39 -2.72 -12.02
CA SER A 179 -11.93 -3.99 -12.58
C SER A 179 -10.72 -3.77 -13.50
N ALA A 180 -9.98 -4.84 -13.81
CA ALA A 180 -8.89 -4.77 -14.79
C ALA A 180 -9.39 -4.29 -16.17
N LYS A 181 -10.64 -4.56 -16.53
CA LYS A 181 -11.24 -4.07 -17.78
C LYS A 181 -11.55 -2.57 -17.71
N ASP A 182 -12.07 -2.11 -16.57
CA ASP A 182 -12.33 -0.69 -16.35
C ASP A 182 -11.04 0.12 -16.36
N ILE A 183 -9.95 -0.40 -15.81
CA ILE A 183 -8.63 0.26 -15.87
C ILE A 183 -8.12 0.33 -17.32
N GLN A 184 -8.33 -0.70 -18.14
CA GLN A 184 -7.98 -0.66 -19.57
C GLN A 184 -8.75 0.44 -20.31
N ASN A 185 -10.06 0.51 -20.08
CA ASN A 185 -10.93 1.54 -20.65
C ASN A 185 -10.49 2.93 -20.16
N TYR A 186 -10.23 3.06 -18.86
CA TYR A 186 -9.80 4.31 -18.23
C TYR A 186 -8.48 4.82 -18.80
N LEU A 187 -7.47 3.96 -18.99
CA LEU A 187 -6.19 4.33 -19.59
C LEU A 187 -6.37 4.87 -21.01
N LEU A 188 -7.18 4.19 -21.84
CA LEU A 188 -7.39 4.61 -23.22
C LEU A 188 -8.23 5.89 -23.31
N LEU A 189 -9.22 6.07 -22.43
CA LEU A 189 -10.01 7.30 -22.33
C LEU A 189 -9.18 8.48 -21.83
N LEU A 190 -8.24 8.27 -20.89
CA LEU A 190 -7.31 9.32 -20.44
C LEU A 190 -6.38 9.78 -21.57
N VAL A 191 -5.92 8.85 -22.42
CA VAL A 191 -5.16 9.21 -23.63
C VAL A 191 -6.06 10.00 -24.58
N THR A 192 -7.29 9.55 -24.81
CA THR A 192 -8.22 10.25 -25.70
C THR A 192 -8.52 11.68 -25.19
N GLN A 193 -8.71 11.83 -23.88
CA GLN A 193 -8.92 13.12 -23.22
C GLN A 193 -7.76 14.09 -23.43
N SER A 194 -6.51 13.61 -23.51
CA SER A 194 -5.36 14.49 -23.64
C SER A 194 -5.16 15.04 -25.05
N TYR A 195 -5.86 14.52 -26.05
CA TYR A 195 -5.73 14.94 -27.45
C TYR A 195 -7.02 15.51 -28.07
N LEU A 196 -8.20 15.23 -27.52
CA LEU A 196 -9.45 15.85 -27.97
C LEU A 196 -9.70 17.19 -27.30
N GLU A 197 -10.45 18.08 -27.97
CA GLU A 197 -10.99 19.27 -27.32
C GLU A 197 -11.96 18.88 -26.19
N GLN A 198 -12.10 19.74 -25.18
CA GLN A 198 -12.90 19.44 -23.99
C GLN A 198 -14.37 19.09 -24.31
N GLU A 199 -15.02 19.86 -25.17
CA GLU A 199 -16.41 19.59 -25.61
C GLU A 199 -16.50 18.32 -26.45
N SER A 200 -15.52 18.08 -27.33
CA SER A 200 -15.45 16.87 -28.14
C SER A 200 -15.29 15.61 -27.29
N PHE A 201 -14.41 15.65 -26.28
CA PHE A 201 -14.25 14.55 -25.33
C PHE A 201 -15.54 14.31 -24.53
N LYS A 202 -16.23 15.38 -24.11
CA LYS A 202 -17.52 15.26 -23.42
C LYS A 202 -18.56 14.53 -24.29
N HIS A 203 -18.69 14.91 -25.56
CA HIS A 203 -19.60 14.22 -26.50
C HIS A 203 -19.25 12.74 -26.69
N LEU A 204 -17.95 12.39 -26.73
CA LEU A 204 -17.52 10.99 -26.77
C LEU A 204 -17.97 10.23 -25.52
N ILE A 205 -17.79 10.81 -24.34
CA ILE A 205 -18.16 10.21 -23.07
C ILE A 205 -19.68 10.05 -22.97
N ASP A 206 -20.46 11.05 -23.38
CA ASP A 206 -21.92 10.98 -23.40
C ASP A 206 -22.41 9.81 -24.28
N LYS A 207 -21.86 9.64 -25.49
CA LYS A 207 -22.15 8.49 -26.35
C LYS A 207 -21.82 7.16 -25.68
N ILE A 208 -20.65 7.06 -25.05
CA ILE A 208 -20.20 5.83 -24.34
C ILE A 208 -21.17 5.48 -23.19
N PHE A 209 -21.68 6.48 -22.47
CA PHE A 209 -22.68 6.29 -21.42
C PHE A 209 -24.05 5.89 -21.97
N GLU A 210 -24.51 6.54 -23.03
CA GLU A 210 -25.79 6.21 -23.69
C GLU A 210 -25.81 4.77 -24.23
N GLU A 211 -24.70 4.32 -24.82
CA GLU A 211 -24.52 2.94 -25.27
C GLU A 211 -24.30 1.93 -24.13
N LYS A 212 -24.26 2.39 -22.87
CA LYS A 212 -24.02 1.55 -21.68
C LYS A 212 -22.72 0.73 -21.75
N ARG A 213 -21.73 1.20 -22.51
CA ARG A 213 -20.44 0.51 -22.68
C ARG A 213 -19.62 0.45 -21.39
N THR A 214 -19.84 1.40 -20.47
CA THR A 214 -19.20 1.41 -19.15
C THR A 214 -19.71 0.30 -18.22
N ILE A 215 -20.87 -0.29 -18.50
CA ILE A 215 -21.48 -1.35 -17.68
C ILE A 215 -21.64 -2.67 -18.42
N SER A 216 -21.26 -2.74 -19.71
CA SER A 216 -21.35 -3.98 -20.50
C SER A 216 -20.34 -5.04 -20.07
N GLY A 217 -19.29 -4.64 -19.33
CA GLY A 217 -18.22 -5.54 -18.89
C GLY A 217 -17.20 -5.87 -19.97
N ASP A 218 -17.24 -5.17 -21.11
CA ASP A 218 -16.30 -5.34 -22.23
C ASP A 218 -15.23 -4.24 -22.24
N VAL A 219 -14.08 -4.56 -22.83
CA VAL A 219 -13.02 -3.58 -23.07
C VAL A 219 -13.35 -2.82 -24.34
N ILE A 220 -13.39 -1.49 -24.26
CA ILE A 220 -13.57 -0.60 -25.41
C ILE A 220 -12.26 -0.61 -26.21
N THR A 221 -12.34 -1.10 -27.44
CA THR A 221 -11.18 -1.21 -28.33
C THR A 221 -10.77 0.15 -28.90
N LEU A 222 -9.51 0.29 -29.30
CA LEU A 222 -9.04 1.47 -30.00
C LEU A 222 -9.79 1.71 -31.33
N GLU A 223 -10.20 0.63 -32.01
CA GLU A 223 -11.02 0.70 -33.21
C GLU A 223 -12.39 1.32 -32.94
N GLU A 224 -13.08 0.91 -31.86
CA GLU A 224 -14.37 1.48 -31.47
C GLU A 224 -14.27 2.96 -31.07
N ILE A 225 -13.18 3.37 -30.40
CA ILE A 225 -12.93 4.78 -30.08
C ILE A 225 -12.72 5.58 -31.37
N ASN A 226 -11.83 5.11 -32.26
CA ASN A 226 -11.58 5.79 -33.54
C ASN A 226 -12.84 5.90 -34.39
N LYS A 227 -13.65 4.83 -34.44
CA LYS A 227 -14.95 4.84 -35.10
C LYS A 227 -15.87 5.90 -34.51
N SER A 228 -15.96 5.98 -33.18
CA SER A 228 -16.81 6.96 -32.50
C SER A 228 -16.36 8.40 -32.72
N ILE A 229 -15.05 8.65 -32.70
CA ILE A 229 -14.46 9.95 -33.03
C ILE A 229 -14.82 10.37 -34.46
N GLY A 230 -14.70 9.45 -35.42
CA GLY A 230 -15.05 9.70 -36.82
C GLY A 230 -16.55 9.93 -37.05
N GLU A 231 -17.41 9.09 -36.47
CA GLU A 231 -18.87 9.20 -36.59
C GLU A 231 -19.41 10.50 -35.99
N LEU A 232 -18.85 10.96 -34.87
CA LEU A 232 -19.28 12.18 -34.19
C LEU A 232 -18.63 13.45 -34.76
N GLY A 233 -17.66 13.33 -35.68
CA GLY A 233 -16.93 14.48 -36.24
C GLY A 233 -16.20 15.29 -35.16
N LEU A 234 -15.56 14.60 -34.20
CA LEU A 234 -14.94 15.26 -33.04
C LEU A 234 -13.65 16.00 -33.41
N ASN A 235 -13.44 17.13 -32.74
CA ASN A 235 -12.27 17.98 -32.96
C ASN A 235 -11.10 17.58 -32.08
N TRP A 236 -9.91 17.61 -32.68
CA TRP A 236 -8.63 17.40 -32.02
C TRP A 236 -8.07 18.73 -31.51
N GLN A 237 -7.27 18.67 -30.44
CA GLN A 237 -6.33 19.74 -30.14
C GLN A 237 -5.29 19.87 -31.26
N ASP A 238 -4.63 21.03 -31.41
CA ASP A 238 -3.69 21.31 -32.51
C ASP A 238 -2.66 20.18 -32.73
N GLY A 239 -2.66 19.58 -33.93
CA GLY A 239 -1.78 18.46 -34.29
C GLY A 239 -2.09 17.12 -33.57
N GLY A 240 -3.23 17.04 -32.88
CA GLY A 240 -3.56 15.99 -31.93
C GLY A 240 -3.81 14.62 -32.53
N GLN A 241 -4.33 14.52 -33.76
CA GLN A 241 -4.72 13.23 -34.35
C GLN A 241 -3.55 12.26 -34.56
N THR A 242 -2.46 12.72 -35.17
CA THR A 242 -1.27 11.87 -35.40
C THR A 242 -0.62 11.49 -34.07
N ALA A 243 -0.47 12.45 -33.16
CA ALA A 243 0.11 12.21 -31.85
C ALA A 243 -0.76 11.27 -30.99
N PHE A 244 -2.09 11.37 -31.09
CA PHE A 244 -3.04 10.44 -30.48
C PHE A 244 -2.83 9.04 -31.02
N ASN A 245 -2.84 8.84 -32.34
CA ASN A 245 -2.72 7.52 -32.94
C ASN A 245 -1.44 6.79 -32.50
N GLU A 246 -0.31 7.49 -32.46
CA GLU A 246 0.95 6.95 -31.93
C GLU A 246 0.82 6.53 -30.46
N THR A 247 0.28 7.42 -29.62
CA THR A 247 0.18 7.19 -28.17
C THR A 247 -0.81 6.08 -27.84
N ALA A 248 -2.00 6.15 -28.44
CA ALA A 248 -3.10 5.25 -28.21
C ALA A 248 -2.74 3.83 -28.63
N LYS A 249 -2.02 3.65 -29.75
CA LYS A 249 -1.53 2.33 -30.16
C LYS A 249 -0.59 1.71 -29.11
N ILE A 250 0.38 2.47 -28.61
CA ILE A 250 1.31 1.99 -27.58
C ILE A 250 0.56 1.64 -26.29
N ILE A 251 -0.38 2.49 -25.88
CA ILE A 251 -1.19 2.25 -24.67
C ILE A 251 -2.11 1.03 -24.86
N ASP A 252 -2.71 0.86 -26.03
CA ASP A 252 -3.55 -0.30 -26.37
C ASP A 252 -2.77 -1.62 -26.29
N GLU A 253 -1.50 -1.62 -26.72
CA GLU A 253 -0.60 -2.79 -26.64
C GLU A 253 -0.21 -3.18 -25.19
N ILE A 254 -0.14 -2.23 -24.27
CA ILE A 254 0.34 -2.47 -22.90
C ILE A 254 -0.75 -2.45 -21.82
N ARG A 255 -1.93 -1.88 -22.11
CA ARG A 255 -2.95 -1.58 -21.09
C ARG A 255 -3.45 -2.82 -20.34
N GLU A 256 -3.49 -3.99 -20.96
CA GLU A 256 -3.93 -5.22 -20.29
C GLU A 256 -2.98 -5.58 -19.14
N ILE A 257 -1.68 -5.55 -19.42
CA ILE A 257 -0.62 -5.88 -18.47
C ILE A 257 -0.54 -4.81 -17.39
N VAL A 258 -0.63 -3.54 -17.79
CA VAL A 258 -0.66 -2.44 -16.83
C VAL A 258 -1.88 -2.58 -15.91
N ALA A 259 -3.06 -2.84 -16.46
CA ALA A 259 -4.29 -2.94 -15.67
C ALA A 259 -4.24 -4.05 -14.61
N SER A 260 -3.59 -5.19 -14.90
CA SER A 260 -3.44 -6.26 -13.91
C SER A 260 -2.53 -5.85 -12.74
N THR A 261 -1.57 -4.94 -12.96
CA THR A 261 -0.67 -4.43 -11.90
C THR A 261 -1.27 -3.36 -11.02
N LEU A 262 -2.22 -2.58 -11.55
CA LEU A 262 -2.71 -1.38 -10.87
C LEU A 262 -3.77 -1.66 -9.81
N LYS A 263 -4.22 -2.92 -9.66
CA LYS A 263 -5.20 -3.38 -8.65
C LYS A 263 -6.39 -2.43 -8.53
N GLY A 264 -6.97 -2.03 -9.67
CA GLY A 264 -8.16 -1.18 -9.71
C GLY A 264 -7.99 0.27 -9.24
N ASN A 265 -6.76 0.74 -8.98
CA ASN A 265 -6.52 2.09 -8.46
C ASN A 265 -6.44 3.15 -9.59
N PRO A 266 -7.43 4.07 -9.72
CA PRO A 266 -7.44 5.07 -10.81
C PRO A 266 -6.28 6.07 -10.71
N ARG A 267 -5.87 6.43 -9.49
CA ARG A 267 -4.75 7.34 -9.25
C ARG A 267 -3.44 6.73 -9.75
N GLN A 268 -3.25 5.43 -9.56
CA GLN A 268 -2.09 4.70 -10.07
C GLN A 268 -2.10 4.61 -11.60
N ALA A 269 -3.26 4.42 -12.23
CA ALA A 269 -3.40 4.46 -13.69
C ALA A 269 -2.98 5.81 -14.27
N LYS A 270 -3.51 6.91 -13.71
CA LYS A 270 -3.12 8.27 -14.11
C LYS A 270 -1.64 8.54 -13.86
N ARG A 271 -1.09 8.08 -12.74
CA ARG A 271 0.35 8.21 -12.42
C ARG A 271 1.21 7.46 -13.43
N PHE A 272 0.83 6.24 -13.82
CA PHE A 272 1.52 5.49 -14.85
C PHE A 272 1.54 6.25 -16.17
N LEU A 273 0.37 6.74 -16.63
CA LEU A 273 0.27 7.47 -17.88
C LEU A 273 1.10 8.76 -17.85
N ASN A 274 1.02 9.53 -16.76
CA ASN A 274 1.83 10.74 -16.59
C ASN A 274 3.33 10.44 -16.62
N THR A 275 3.77 9.36 -15.96
CA THR A 275 5.17 8.91 -16.03
C THR A 275 5.55 8.57 -17.48
N PHE A 276 4.74 7.79 -18.18
CA PHE A 276 4.99 7.42 -19.57
C PHE A 276 5.10 8.65 -20.48
N ILE A 277 4.14 9.58 -20.42
CA ILE A 277 4.15 10.81 -21.23
C ILE A 277 5.38 11.67 -20.91
N THR A 278 5.71 11.83 -19.63
CA THR A 278 6.90 12.58 -19.19
C THR A 278 8.18 11.93 -19.73
N LYS A 279 8.31 10.61 -19.61
CA LYS A 279 9.49 9.88 -20.09
C LYS A 279 9.59 9.90 -21.61
N ARG A 280 8.48 9.82 -22.34
CA ARG A 280 8.43 10.00 -23.80
C ARG A 280 8.92 11.39 -24.21
N GLN A 281 8.46 12.44 -23.55
CA GLN A 281 8.91 13.81 -23.83
C GLN A 281 10.41 13.97 -23.56
N LEU A 282 10.90 13.44 -22.43
CA LEU A 282 12.34 13.43 -22.11
C LEU A 282 13.14 12.63 -23.14
N ALA A 283 12.65 11.46 -23.56
CA ALA A 283 13.30 10.67 -24.60
C ALA A 283 13.47 11.46 -25.90
N LYS A 284 12.41 12.16 -26.33
CA LYS A 284 12.43 13.00 -27.53
C LYS A 284 13.41 14.16 -27.42
N ILE A 285 13.57 14.75 -26.22
CA ILE A 285 14.53 15.83 -25.96
C ILE A 285 15.98 15.32 -25.98
N TYR A 286 16.26 14.21 -25.30
CA TYR A 286 17.63 13.70 -25.14
C TYR A 286 18.15 12.94 -26.36
N TYR A 287 17.27 12.23 -27.05
CA TYR A 287 17.65 11.24 -28.06
C TYR A 287 16.87 11.36 -29.37
N GLY A 288 15.94 12.31 -29.51
CA GLY A 288 15.14 12.48 -30.72
C GLY A 288 14.38 11.20 -31.08
N ASP A 289 14.53 10.78 -32.35
CA ASP A 289 13.89 9.57 -32.90
C ASP A 289 14.74 8.29 -32.73
N GLU A 290 15.85 8.34 -31.99
CA GLU A 290 16.71 7.17 -31.73
C GLU A 290 16.10 6.21 -30.70
N ILE A 291 15.04 6.62 -30.00
CA ILE A 291 14.38 5.84 -28.94
C ILE A 291 13.02 5.35 -29.43
N ASP A 292 12.84 4.04 -29.39
CA ASP A 292 11.56 3.40 -29.64
C ASP A 292 10.66 3.55 -28.40
N ILE A 293 9.59 4.33 -28.53
CA ILE A 293 8.66 4.60 -27.43
C ILE A 293 7.93 3.33 -26.97
N SER A 294 7.75 2.32 -27.83
CA SER A 294 7.17 1.03 -27.44
C SER A 294 8.10 0.26 -26.52
N ILE A 295 9.42 0.31 -26.74
CA ILE A 295 10.41 -0.28 -25.81
C ILE A 295 10.37 0.46 -24.46
N LEU A 296 10.31 1.79 -24.48
CA LEU A 296 10.20 2.59 -23.26
C LEU A 296 8.94 2.23 -22.47
N ALA A 297 7.79 2.14 -23.14
CA ALA A 297 6.54 1.70 -22.53
C ALA A 297 6.69 0.31 -21.89
N LYS A 298 7.18 -0.67 -22.66
CA LYS A 298 7.39 -2.04 -22.19
C LYS A 298 8.28 -2.09 -20.94
N LEU A 299 9.37 -1.32 -20.90
CA LEU A 299 10.26 -1.24 -19.74
C LEU A 299 9.60 -0.60 -18.52
N LEU A 300 8.79 0.45 -18.70
CA LEU A 300 8.01 1.05 -17.60
C LEU A 300 6.96 0.09 -17.04
N VAL A 301 6.39 -0.78 -17.88
CA VAL A 301 5.50 -1.85 -17.40
C VAL A 301 6.27 -2.87 -16.57
N LEU A 302 7.46 -3.30 -17.01
CA LEU A 302 8.30 -4.21 -16.21
C LEU A 302 8.64 -3.60 -14.85
N GLN A 303 9.04 -2.33 -14.84
CA GLN A 303 9.33 -1.60 -13.61
C GLN A 303 8.13 -1.59 -12.64
N LYS A 304 6.91 -1.45 -13.17
CA LYS A 304 5.68 -1.46 -12.37
C LYS A 304 5.27 -2.86 -11.91
N LEU A 305 5.52 -3.87 -12.74
CA LEU A 305 5.31 -5.29 -12.43
C LEU A 305 6.23 -5.76 -11.32
N ASP A 306 7.54 -5.59 -11.54
CA ASP A 306 8.60 -6.04 -10.65
C ASP A 306 9.87 -5.21 -10.87
N ASN A 307 10.15 -4.33 -9.92
CA ASN A 307 11.32 -3.46 -9.99
C ASN A 307 12.65 -4.23 -9.84
N ASP A 308 12.66 -5.39 -9.20
CA ASP A 308 13.86 -6.21 -9.06
C ASP A 308 14.21 -6.89 -10.40
N LEU A 309 13.21 -7.36 -11.14
CA LEU A 309 13.40 -7.85 -12.51
C LEU A 309 13.84 -6.75 -13.48
N PHE A 310 13.30 -5.54 -13.31
CA PHE A 310 13.73 -4.36 -14.07
C PHE A 310 15.22 -4.04 -13.82
N ILE A 311 15.66 -4.05 -12.56
CA ILE A 311 17.07 -3.87 -12.19
C ILE A 311 17.91 -5.02 -12.73
N GLN A 312 17.45 -6.27 -12.64
CA GLN A 312 18.16 -7.42 -13.17
C GLN A 312 18.38 -7.32 -14.68
N LEU A 313 17.36 -6.90 -15.43
CA LEU A 313 17.47 -6.66 -16.87
C LEU A 313 18.50 -5.57 -17.19
N ASN A 314 18.57 -4.51 -16.37
CA ASN A 314 19.61 -3.49 -16.50
C ASN A 314 21.02 -4.05 -16.29
N GLU A 315 21.21 -4.91 -15.29
CA GLU A 315 22.51 -5.55 -15.05
C GLU A 315 22.92 -6.44 -16.22
N TRP A 316 22.03 -7.28 -16.74
CA TRP A 316 22.29 -8.08 -17.94
C TRP A 316 22.59 -7.22 -19.17
N ASN A 317 21.92 -6.08 -19.30
CA ASN A 317 22.15 -5.17 -20.43
C ASN A 317 23.54 -4.51 -20.40
N LYS A 318 24.28 -4.52 -19.28
CA LYS A 318 25.66 -3.99 -19.25
C LYS A 318 26.63 -4.84 -20.07
N GLU A 319 26.36 -6.14 -20.18
CA GLU A 319 27.15 -7.10 -20.95
C GLU A 319 26.68 -7.22 -22.42
N PHE A 320 25.84 -6.29 -22.89
CA PHE A 320 25.31 -6.30 -24.26
C PHE A 320 26.43 -6.13 -25.30
N ASP A 321 26.56 -7.10 -26.22
CA ASP A 321 27.40 -6.98 -27.42
C ASP A 321 26.55 -6.64 -28.67
N THR A 322 25.88 -7.67 -29.17
CA THR A 322 24.99 -7.81 -30.32
C THR A 322 23.60 -8.20 -29.83
N GLU A 323 23.52 -8.93 -28.72
CA GLU A 323 22.30 -9.25 -28.00
C GLU A 323 22.55 -9.36 -26.49
N ASN A 324 21.48 -9.24 -25.70
CA ASN A 324 21.49 -9.55 -24.27
C ASN A 324 21.31 -11.07 -24.08
N LYS A 325 22.41 -11.79 -23.87
CA LYS A 325 22.45 -13.27 -23.86
C LYS A 325 21.69 -13.85 -22.69
N GLU A 326 21.83 -13.25 -21.52
CA GLU A 326 21.17 -13.66 -20.28
C GLU A 326 19.65 -13.49 -20.38
N PHE A 327 19.20 -12.35 -20.91
CA PHE A 327 17.78 -12.11 -21.13
C PHE A 327 17.18 -13.06 -22.17
N LYS A 328 17.92 -13.32 -23.26
CA LYS A 328 17.51 -14.29 -24.28
C LYS A 328 17.37 -15.69 -23.70
N GLU A 329 18.36 -16.14 -22.91
CA GLU A 329 18.35 -17.46 -22.28
C GLU A 329 17.15 -17.62 -21.35
N ILE A 330 16.89 -16.66 -20.45
CA ILE A 330 15.75 -16.76 -19.53
C ILE A 330 14.42 -16.70 -20.29
N ARG A 331 14.29 -15.82 -21.30
CA ARG A 331 13.08 -15.71 -22.12
C ARG A 331 12.78 -17.02 -22.83
N THR A 332 13.77 -17.61 -23.51
CA THR A 332 13.61 -18.88 -24.21
C THR A 332 13.19 -19.99 -23.25
N LYS A 333 13.87 -20.14 -22.11
CA LYS A 333 13.52 -21.17 -21.13
C LYS A 333 12.10 -20.97 -20.58
N VAL A 334 11.67 -19.74 -20.31
CA VAL A 334 10.31 -19.45 -19.81
C VAL A 334 9.26 -19.84 -20.85
N MET A 335 9.49 -19.50 -22.12
CA MET A 335 8.56 -19.78 -23.22
C MET A 335 8.48 -21.28 -23.55
N GLU A 336 9.56 -22.03 -23.33
CA GLU A 336 9.60 -23.49 -23.47
C GLU A 336 9.02 -24.24 -22.24
N GLY A 337 8.71 -23.53 -21.16
CA GLY A 337 8.25 -24.14 -19.90
C GLY A 337 9.36 -24.82 -19.09
N ASN A 338 10.63 -24.54 -19.41
CA ASN A 338 11.83 -25.14 -18.82
C ASN A 338 12.35 -24.36 -17.59
N VAL A 339 11.54 -23.47 -17.02
CA VAL A 339 11.88 -22.68 -15.83
C VAL A 339 11.02 -23.11 -14.67
N ASP A 340 11.63 -23.22 -13.49
CA ASP A 340 10.93 -23.52 -12.23
C ASP A 340 9.74 -22.56 -12.03
N ALA A 341 8.61 -23.10 -11.55
CA ALA A 341 7.42 -22.33 -11.18
C ALA A 341 7.73 -21.23 -10.15
N GLN A 342 8.78 -21.38 -9.34
CA GLN A 342 9.20 -20.40 -8.34
C GLN A 342 10.03 -19.24 -8.92
N ASN A 343 10.48 -19.31 -10.17
CA ASN A 343 11.29 -18.25 -10.75
C ASN A 343 10.44 -16.98 -10.98
N PRO A 344 10.90 -15.78 -10.55
CA PRO A 344 10.16 -14.53 -10.75
C PRO A 344 9.85 -14.22 -12.23
N TRP A 345 10.68 -14.68 -13.18
CA TRP A 345 10.44 -14.55 -14.61
C TRP A 345 9.33 -15.46 -15.16
N ASN A 346 8.88 -16.46 -14.37
CA ASN A 346 7.92 -17.47 -14.80
C ASN A 346 6.48 -17.21 -14.32
N THR A 347 6.21 -16.02 -13.75
CA THR A 347 4.86 -15.64 -13.31
C THR A 347 3.94 -15.35 -14.51
N SER A 348 2.63 -15.54 -14.34
CA SER A 348 1.64 -15.33 -15.42
C SER A 348 1.69 -13.92 -16.01
N GLN A 349 1.94 -12.89 -15.20
CA GLN A 349 2.00 -11.51 -15.68
C GLN A 349 3.32 -11.22 -16.41
N ILE A 350 4.45 -11.77 -15.95
CA ILE A 350 5.73 -11.61 -16.63
C ILE A 350 5.72 -12.37 -17.97
N LYS A 351 5.06 -13.53 -18.07
CA LYS A 351 4.85 -14.22 -19.36
C LYS A 351 4.14 -13.35 -20.39
N LYS A 352 3.01 -12.73 -20.00
CA LYS A 352 2.31 -11.75 -20.84
C LYS A 352 3.21 -10.58 -21.24
N TRP A 353 4.06 -10.11 -20.33
CA TRP A 353 5.04 -9.07 -20.62
C TRP A 353 6.14 -9.50 -21.61
N LEU A 354 6.63 -10.75 -21.52
CA LEU A 354 7.60 -11.31 -22.47
C LEU A 354 6.99 -11.40 -23.88
N GLU A 355 5.72 -11.78 -23.98
CA GLU A 355 4.93 -11.86 -25.23
C GLU A 355 4.53 -10.50 -25.81
N CYS A 356 4.54 -9.43 -24.99
CA CYS A 356 4.23 -8.08 -25.44
C CYS A 356 5.27 -7.58 -26.46
N LYS A 357 4.85 -6.79 -27.45
CA LYS A 357 5.76 -6.24 -28.45
C LYS A 357 6.61 -5.09 -27.88
N PRO A 358 7.87 -4.93 -28.32
CA PRO A 358 8.64 -5.88 -29.14
C PRO A 358 9.04 -7.12 -28.33
N VAL A 359 8.84 -8.30 -28.94
CA VAL A 359 9.00 -9.60 -28.25
C VAL A 359 10.48 -9.91 -28.01
N GLU A 360 11.33 -9.71 -29.00
CA GLU A 360 12.77 -9.98 -28.96
C GLU A 360 13.56 -8.79 -28.42
N LEU A 361 13.28 -8.41 -27.17
CA LEU A 361 13.91 -7.27 -26.51
C LEU A 361 15.44 -7.42 -26.39
N GLU A 362 15.96 -8.64 -26.37
CA GLU A 362 17.39 -8.95 -26.33
C GLU A 362 18.18 -8.36 -27.51
N LYS A 363 17.55 -8.06 -28.64
CA LYS A 363 18.21 -7.51 -29.84
C LYS A 363 18.48 -6.01 -29.75
N TYR A 364 17.91 -5.34 -28.75
CA TYR A 364 17.97 -3.89 -28.61
C TYR A 364 18.92 -3.49 -27.49
N ARG A 365 19.75 -2.49 -27.75
CA ARG A 365 20.63 -1.92 -26.72
C ARG A 365 19.80 -1.01 -25.81
N LEU A 366 19.63 -1.39 -24.54
CA LEU A 366 18.66 -0.74 -23.64
C LEU A 366 19.26 0.39 -22.78
N GLU A 367 20.55 0.70 -22.93
CA GLU A 367 21.29 1.62 -22.06
C GLU A 367 20.63 3.00 -21.95
N LYS A 368 20.18 3.56 -23.10
CA LYS A 368 19.51 4.86 -23.15
C LYS A 368 18.17 4.85 -22.39
N TYR A 369 17.45 3.74 -22.41
CA TYR A 369 16.18 3.59 -21.71
C TYR A 369 16.38 3.51 -20.19
N PHE A 370 17.39 2.76 -19.75
CA PHE A 370 17.78 2.70 -18.35
C PHE A 370 18.33 4.03 -17.84
N TYR A 371 19.03 4.79 -18.68
CA TYR A 371 19.44 6.16 -18.34
C TYR A 371 18.24 7.08 -18.09
N LEU A 372 17.21 7.02 -18.95
CA LEU A 372 15.96 7.79 -18.79
C LEU A 372 15.19 7.44 -17.52
N THR A 373 15.42 6.26 -16.95
CA THR A 373 14.68 5.69 -15.82
C THR A 373 15.58 5.37 -14.63
N ARG A 374 16.79 5.96 -14.59
CA ARG A 374 17.85 5.66 -13.62
C ARG A 374 17.45 5.88 -12.17
N GLU A 375 16.47 6.74 -11.91
CA GLU A 375 15.93 6.94 -10.57
C GLU A 375 15.28 5.67 -9.99
N ASN A 376 14.84 4.75 -10.87
CA ASN A 376 14.20 3.49 -10.51
C ASN A 376 15.20 2.32 -10.39
N LEU A 377 16.47 2.54 -10.74
CA LEU A 377 17.54 1.56 -10.58
C LEU A 377 18.04 1.43 -9.14
N LYS A 378 17.53 2.27 -8.22
CA LYS A 378 17.73 2.10 -6.79
C LYS A 378 16.72 1.08 -6.29
N ARG A 379 17.17 0.06 -5.55
CA ARG A 379 16.26 -0.83 -4.81
C ARG A 379 15.44 0.04 -3.85
N SER A 380 14.13 0.19 -4.11
CA SER A 380 13.23 0.94 -3.25
C SER A 380 13.19 0.33 -1.85
N SER A 381 13.01 1.16 -0.82
CA SER A 381 12.66 0.70 0.52
C SER A 381 11.46 -0.25 0.43
N ILE A 382 11.57 -1.39 1.09
CA ILE A 382 10.62 -2.48 0.94
C ILE A 382 9.26 -2.04 1.50
N ASP A 383 8.24 -2.05 0.66
CA ASP A 383 6.87 -1.78 1.07
C ASP A 383 6.28 -3.05 1.71
N GLU A 384 6.28 -3.09 3.05
CA GLU A 384 5.82 -4.23 3.84
C GLU A 384 4.28 -4.24 4.01
N SER A 385 3.58 -3.17 3.58
CA SER A 385 2.14 -3.02 3.81
C SER A 385 1.32 -4.11 3.11
N GLY A 386 1.74 -4.51 1.91
CA GLY A 386 1.09 -5.52 1.07
C GLY A 386 1.39 -6.99 1.40
N PHE A 387 2.27 -7.27 2.37
CA PHE A 387 2.62 -8.66 2.71
C PHE A 387 1.48 -9.42 3.39
N SER A 388 1.42 -10.73 3.11
CA SER A 388 0.47 -11.62 3.76
C SER A 388 0.72 -11.70 5.27
N LYS A 389 -0.30 -12.10 6.03
CA LYS A 389 -0.19 -12.29 7.49
C LYS A 389 0.93 -13.30 7.82
N ASN A 390 1.05 -14.38 7.05
CA ASN A 390 2.05 -15.41 7.23
C ASN A 390 3.47 -14.88 6.99
N THR A 391 3.66 -14.08 5.93
CA THR A 391 4.94 -13.42 5.63
C THR A 391 5.35 -12.47 6.76
N LYS A 392 4.42 -11.64 7.25
CA LYS A 392 4.67 -10.70 8.35
C LYS A 392 5.06 -11.44 9.65
N GLU A 393 4.36 -12.52 9.97
CA GLU A 393 4.64 -13.34 11.16
C GLU A 393 6.03 -14.01 11.08
N ILE A 394 6.37 -14.59 9.93
CA ILE A 394 7.69 -15.20 9.71
C ILE A 394 8.80 -14.16 9.80
N LEU A 395 8.62 -12.97 9.20
CA LEU A 395 9.60 -11.89 9.28
C LEU A 395 9.83 -11.39 10.72
N GLU A 396 8.77 -11.29 11.53
CA GLU A 396 8.88 -10.95 12.95
C GLU A 396 9.65 -12.03 13.72
N ARG A 397 9.34 -13.31 13.47
CA ARG A 397 10.01 -14.46 14.08
C ARG A 397 11.50 -14.52 13.70
N ILE A 398 11.83 -14.29 12.43
CA ILE A 398 13.21 -14.20 11.93
C ILE A 398 13.95 -13.06 12.65
N GLY A 399 13.34 -11.87 12.76
CA GLY A 399 13.95 -10.71 13.41
C GLY A 399 14.26 -10.92 14.89
N ARG A 400 13.43 -11.70 15.61
CA ARG A 400 13.62 -12.00 17.04
C ARG A 400 14.32 -13.34 17.31
N ALA A 401 14.73 -14.07 16.27
CA ALA A 401 15.23 -15.42 16.39
C ALA A 401 16.47 -15.53 17.30
N LYS A 402 16.49 -16.60 18.09
CA LYS A 402 17.68 -17.16 18.76
C LYS A 402 18.13 -18.42 18.01
N SER A 403 19.40 -18.82 18.14
CA SER A 403 20.00 -19.90 17.33
C SER A 403 19.24 -21.22 17.36
N GLY A 404 18.58 -21.59 18.46
CA GLY A 404 17.78 -22.82 18.56
C GLY A 404 16.38 -22.75 17.93
N GLN A 405 15.90 -21.57 17.55
CA GLN A 405 14.56 -21.37 17.00
C GLN A 405 14.53 -21.42 15.46
N MET A 406 15.69 -21.32 14.81
CA MET A 406 15.77 -21.31 13.35
C MET A 406 15.22 -22.59 12.72
N VAL A 407 15.47 -23.76 13.32
CA VAL A 407 14.94 -25.04 12.80
C VAL A 407 13.42 -25.02 12.64
N ALA A 408 12.70 -24.48 13.63
CA ALA A 408 11.24 -24.36 13.57
C ALA A 408 10.79 -23.29 12.56
N ILE A 409 11.53 -22.17 12.48
CA ILE A 409 11.22 -21.10 11.51
C ILE A 409 11.40 -21.60 10.08
N ILE A 410 12.48 -22.30 9.77
CA ILE A 410 12.72 -22.88 8.44
C ILE A 410 11.60 -23.85 8.06
N LYS A 411 11.22 -24.75 8.96
CA LYS A 411 10.12 -25.70 8.72
C LYS A 411 8.77 -25.02 8.47
N ASP A 412 8.53 -23.85 9.06
CA ASP A 412 7.31 -23.08 8.79
C ASP A 412 7.43 -22.26 7.52
N MET A 413 8.62 -21.76 7.18
CA MET A 413 8.90 -21.09 5.90
C MET A 413 8.73 -22.04 4.70
N GLU A 414 9.11 -23.31 4.83
CA GLU A 414 8.91 -24.34 3.78
C GLU A 414 7.43 -24.59 3.46
N LYS A 415 6.50 -24.19 4.34
CA LYS A 415 5.05 -24.32 4.11
C LYS A 415 4.45 -23.09 3.41
N LEU A 416 5.21 -22.01 3.25
CA LEU A 416 4.75 -20.79 2.61
C LEU A 416 4.61 -20.98 1.09
N ARG A 417 3.76 -20.15 0.47
CA ARG A 417 3.70 -20.06 -1.00
C ARG A 417 4.97 -19.39 -1.54
N ALA A 418 5.31 -19.66 -2.80
CA ALA A 418 6.50 -19.08 -3.44
C ALA A 418 6.53 -17.54 -3.38
N GLU A 419 5.36 -16.89 -3.54
CA GLU A 419 5.20 -15.42 -3.40
C GLU A 419 5.57 -14.95 -1.98
N GLU A 420 5.15 -15.69 -0.96
CA GLU A 420 5.38 -15.35 0.45
C GLU A 420 6.85 -15.57 0.84
N ILE A 421 7.49 -16.59 0.27
CA ILE A 421 8.94 -16.82 0.39
C ILE A 421 9.71 -15.68 -0.29
N ALA A 422 9.31 -15.28 -1.50
CA ALA A 422 9.94 -14.20 -2.24
C ALA A 422 9.85 -12.86 -1.47
N ASP A 423 8.67 -12.54 -0.94
CA ASP A 423 8.46 -11.37 -0.09
C ASP A 423 9.33 -11.40 1.17
N THR A 424 9.44 -12.58 1.81
CA THR A 424 10.29 -12.77 2.99
C THR A 424 11.75 -12.48 2.65
N PHE A 425 12.26 -13.06 1.55
CA PHE A 425 13.64 -12.86 1.13
C PHE A 425 13.92 -11.45 0.65
N LYS A 426 12.93 -10.72 0.13
CA LYS A 426 13.07 -9.30 -0.19
C LYS A 426 13.54 -8.52 1.05
N VAL A 427 12.87 -8.71 2.19
CA VAL A 427 13.23 -8.08 3.47
C VAL A 427 14.55 -8.61 4.02
N VAL A 428 14.71 -9.93 4.05
CA VAL A 428 15.91 -10.53 4.65
C VAL A 428 17.18 -10.14 3.89
N VAL A 429 17.16 -10.18 2.56
CA VAL A 429 18.31 -9.76 1.72
C VAL A 429 18.68 -8.31 2.00
N SER A 430 17.70 -7.40 2.08
CA SER A 430 17.98 -6.00 2.40
C SER A 430 18.57 -5.82 3.80
N LYS A 431 18.09 -6.57 4.80
CA LYS A 431 18.65 -6.52 6.15
C LYS A 431 20.06 -7.12 6.22
N ILE A 432 20.38 -8.13 5.40
CA ILE A 432 21.75 -8.67 5.26
C ILE A 432 22.67 -7.60 4.67
N GLU A 433 22.25 -6.91 3.60
CA GLU A 433 23.03 -5.83 2.98
C GLU A 433 23.34 -4.69 3.97
N LYS A 434 22.42 -4.41 4.90
CA LYS A 434 22.62 -3.39 5.95
C LYS A 434 23.41 -3.91 7.16
N GLY A 435 23.71 -5.20 7.22
CA GLY A 435 24.34 -5.85 8.38
C GLY A 435 23.45 -5.88 9.64
N GLU A 436 22.12 -5.82 9.46
CA GLU A 436 21.12 -5.86 10.53
C GLU A 436 20.71 -7.30 10.90
N MET A 437 21.27 -8.31 10.21
CA MET A 437 20.97 -9.73 10.41
C MET A 437 22.10 -10.47 11.11
N LYS A 438 21.75 -11.36 12.04
CA LYS A 438 22.72 -12.24 12.71
C LYS A 438 23.16 -13.36 11.76
N PHE A 439 24.46 -13.65 11.69
CA PHE A 439 24.99 -14.60 10.70
C PHE A 439 24.51 -16.04 10.86
N PHE A 440 24.11 -16.49 12.05
CA PHE A 440 23.49 -17.82 12.19
C PHE A 440 22.16 -17.92 11.44
N VAL A 441 21.38 -16.83 11.40
CA VAL A 441 20.12 -16.76 10.64
C VAL A 441 20.43 -16.80 9.14
N VAL A 442 21.43 -16.03 8.71
CA VAL A 442 21.89 -16.00 7.32
C VAL A 442 22.35 -17.38 6.87
N ARG A 443 23.15 -18.08 7.69
CA ARG A 443 23.57 -19.47 7.44
C ARG A 443 22.38 -20.41 7.31
N ASP A 444 21.45 -20.39 8.25
CA ASP A 444 20.33 -21.33 8.22
C ASP A 444 19.42 -21.08 7.01
N LEU A 445 19.22 -19.84 6.60
CA LEU A 445 18.51 -19.53 5.36
C LEU A 445 19.29 -19.96 4.11
N PHE A 446 20.61 -19.73 4.09
CA PHE A 446 21.48 -20.14 2.99
C PHE A 446 21.48 -21.66 2.78
N LEU A 447 21.49 -22.45 3.86
CA LEU A 447 21.54 -23.91 3.78
C LEU A 447 20.22 -24.56 3.34
N ASN A 448 19.08 -23.90 3.57
CA ASN A 448 17.76 -24.49 3.33
C ASN A 448 17.03 -23.91 2.10
N PHE A 449 17.48 -22.78 1.56
CA PHE A 449 16.82 -22.12 0.41
C PHE A 449 17.78 -21.91 -0.77
N ASP A 450 18.01 -22.99 -1.53
CA ASP A 450 18.95 -23.01 -2.67
C ASP A 450 18.69 -21.89 -3.70
N ALA A 451 17.42 -21.62 -4.04
CA ALA A 451 17.03 -20.58 -5.00
C ALA A 451 17.45 -19.16 -4.59
N TYR A 452 17.75 -18.94 -3.31
CA TYR A 452 18.13 -17.63 -2.76
C TYR A 452 19.60 -17.54 -2.38
N LYS A 453 20.39 -18.62 -2.49
CA LYS A 453 21.83 -18.62 -2.18
C LYS A 453 22.57 -17.49 -2.87
N GLY A 454 22.37 -17.30 -4.18
CA GLY A 454 23.02 -16.23 -4.94
C GLY A 454 22.67 -14.83 -4.41
N LYS A 455 21.40 -14.59 -4.04
CA LYS A 455 20.96 -13.30 -3.47
C LYS A 455 21.55 -13.06 -2.08
N ILE A 456 21.65 -14.11 -1.26
CA ILE A 456 22.26 -14.04 0.07
C ILE A 456 23.75 -13.73 -0.04
N VAL A 457 24.45 -14.41 -0.96
CA VAL A 457 25.89 -14.22 -1.21
C VAL A 457 26.17 -12.80 -1.71
N ASP A 458 25.41 -12.33 -2.71
CA ASP A 458 25.51 -10.94 -3.19
C ASP A 458 25.26 -9.92 -2.06
N ALA A 459 24.25 -10.18 -1.22
CA ALA A 459 23.93 -9.32 -0.07
C ALA A 459 25.05 -9.26 0.97
N ILE A 460 25.68 -10.40 1.29
CA ILE A 460 26.83 -10.47 2.21
C ILE A 460 27.98 -9.64 1.66
N GLY A 461 28.30 -9.76 0.36
CA GLY A 461 29.38 -9.00 -0.28
C GLY A 461 29.12 -7.49 -0.35
N LYS A 462 27.84 -7.10 -0.37
CA LYS A 462 27.41 -5.70 -0.36
C LYS A 462 27.46 -5.05 1.02
N SER A 463 27.39 -5.84 2.10
CA SER A 463 27.45 -5.33 3.46
C SER A 463 28.74 -4.58 3.76
N THR A 464 28.61 -3.47 4.49
CA THR A 464 29.73 -2.64 4.95
C THR A 464 30.10 -2.90 6.42
N VAL A 465 29.43 -3.86 7.07
CA VAL A 465 29.65 -4.16 8.50
C VAL A 465 30.80 -5.17 8.63
N PRO A 466 31.84 -4.89 9.45
CA PRO A 466 32.93 -5.82 9.69
C PRO A 466 32.46 -7.12 10.37
N ILE A 467 33.03 -8.24 9.93
CA ILE A 467 32.74 -9.58 10.47
C ILE A 467 33.36 -9.75 11.86
N LYS A 468 32.55 -10.23 12.81
CA LYS A 468 32.99 -10.49 14.19
C LYS A 468 33.37 -11.96 14.37
N ALA A 469 34.13 -12.26 15.42
CA ALA A 469 34.54 -13.63 15.76
C ALA A 469 33.37 -14.63 15.87
N GLY A 470 32.21 -14.17 16.34
CA GLY A 470 31.00 -15.01 16.45
C GLY A 470 30.35 -15.38 15.11
N ASP A 471 30.67 -14.66 14.03
CA ASP A 471 30.09 -14.87 12.69
C ASP A 471 30.91 -15.87 11.87
N MET A 472 32.18 -16.09 12.25
CA MET A 472 33.15 -16.94 11.55
C MET A 472 32.67 -18.38 11.39
N ALA A 473 32.07 -18.95 12.43
CA ALA A 473 31.54 -20.31 12.40
C ALA A 473 30.43 -20.47 11.35
N ALA A 474 29.57 -19.46 11.20
CA ALA A 474 28.48 -19.47 10.24
C ALA A 474 28.98 -19.33 8.80
N LEU A 475 29.93 -18.41 8.56
CA LEU A 475 30.59 -18.25 7.26
C LEU A 475 31.32 -19.53 6.82
N ARG A 476 32.02 -20.20 7.76
CA ARG A 476 32.68 -21.49 7.50
C ARG A 476 31.68 -22.57 7.10
N THR A 477 30.54 -22.68 7.78
CA THR A 477 29.49 -23.64 7.40
C THR A 477 28.95 -23.36 5.98
N MET A 478 28.70 -22.10 5.62
CA MET A 478 28.25 -21.75 4.28
C MET A 478 29.32 -22.05 3.22
N TYR A 479 30.58 -21.73 3.48
CA TYR A 479 31.70 -22.01 2.59
C TYR A 479 31.88 -23.51 2.32
N ASN A 480 31.75 -24.34 3.35
CA ASN A 480 31.81 -25.80 3.22
C ASN A 480 30.61 -26.37 2.46
N SER A 481 29.45 -25.71 2.50
CA SER A 481 28.26 -26.13 1.77
C SER A 481 28.28 -25.73 0.29
N ASP A 482 28.89 -24.60 -0.06
CA ASP A 482 28.95 -24.09 -1.44
C ASP A 482 30.19 -23.22 -1.62
N THR A 483 31.31 -23.89 -1.85
CA THR A 483 32.63 -23.28 -1.98
C THR A 483 32.71 -22.31 -3.16
N GLY A 484 32.02 -22.60 -4.27
CA GLY A 484 32.08 -21.79 -5.48
C GLY A 484 31.51 -20.39 -5.25
N ASN A 485 30.26 -20.32 -4.77
CA ASN A 485 29.60 -19.03 -4.52
C ASN A 485 30.24 -18.26 -3.37
N MET A 486 30.67 -18.98 -2.32
CA MET A 486 31.27 -18.34 -1.14
C MET A 486 32.69 -17.84 -1.37
N ASN A 487 33.48 -18.44 -2.27
CA ASN A 487 34.85 -17.98 -2.49
C ASN A 487 34.89 -16.56 -3.07
N THR A 488 34.06 -16.29 -4.08
CA THR A 488 33.99 -14.98 -4.75
C THR A 488 33.54 -13.86 -3.79
N VAL A 489 32.58 -14.14 -2.90
CA VAL A 489 32.11 -13.13 -1.94
C VAL A 489 33.14 -12.85 -0.85
N LEU A 490 33.82 -13.88 -0.32
CA LEU A 490 34.83 -13.70 0.72
C LEU A 490 36.01 -12.84 0.21
N GLU A 491 36.45 -13.06 -1.03
CA GLU A 491 37.46 -12.23 -1.68
C GLU A 491 36.98 -10.77 -1.87
N THR A 492 35.70 -10.58 -2.18
CA THR A 492 35.08 -9.26 -2.29
C THR A 492 35.02 -8.54 -0.94
N MET A 493 34.74 -9.26 0.15
CA MET A 493 34.73 -8.72 1.51
C MET A 493 36.11 -8.29 1.98
N VAL A 494 37.17 -9.05 1.64
CA VAL A 494 38.57 -8.67 1.91
C VAL A 494 38.92 -7.37 1.19
N LYS A 495 38.61 -7.27 -0.12
CA LYS A 495 38.86 -6.03 -0.89
C LYS A 495 38.14 -4.81 -0.32
N ARG A 496 37.02 -5.02 0.37
CA ARG A 496 36.20 -3.97 1.01
C ARG A 496 36.57 -3.71 2.47
N GLY A 497 37.51 -4.47 3.04
CA GLY A 497 37.93 -4.34 4.44
C GLY A 497 36.89 -4.80 5.46
N THR A 498 35.86 -5.57 5.06
CA THR A 498 34.86 -6.13 5.98
C THR A 498 35.27 -7.49 6.54
N LEU A 499 36.28 -8.13 5.93
CA LEU A 499 36.92 -9.38 6.35
C LEU A 499 38.44 -9.22 6.22
N THR A 500 39.22 -9.80 7.12
CA THR A 500 40.69 -9.78 7.03
C THR A 500 41.25 -11.00 6.31
N ASP A 501 42.51 -10.91 5.83
CA ASP A 501 43.23 -12.05 5.23
C ASP A 501 43.44 -13.21 6.21
N GLU A 502 43.56 -12.93 7.51
CA GLU A 502 43.60 -13.96 8.55
C GLU A 502 42.25 -14.66 8.68
N GLN A 503 41.15 -13.89 8.68
CA GLN A 503 39.79 -14.43 8.79
C GLN A 503 39.39 -15.28 7.57
N ILE A 504 39.72 -14.86 6.34
CA ILE A 504 39.43 -15.68 5.15
C ILE A 504 40.22 -17.00 5.18
N THR A 505 41.46 -16.98 5.68
CA THR A 505 42.27 -18.18 5.86
C THR A 505 41.62 -19.11 6.89
N GLU A 506 41.16 -18.58 8.01
CA GLU A 506 40.46 -19.34 9.05
C GLU A 506 39.14 -19.95 8.54
N ILE A 507 38.40 -19.25 7.67
CA ILE A 507 37.16 -19.76 7.06
C ILE A 507 37.46 -20.89 6.08
N LYS A 508 38.55 -20.78 5.32
CA LYS A 508 38.97 -21.78 4.31
C LYS A 508 39.67 -22.99 4.92
N GLU A 509 40.24 -22.88 6.11
CA GLU A 509 40.88 -23.99 6.82
C GLU A 509 39.84 -25.03 7.28
N GLN A 510 39.90 -26.22 6.68
CA GLN A 510 39.18 -27.39 7.16
C GLN A 510 39.76 -27.85 8.50
N ARG A 511 39.07 -27.62 9.61
CA ARG A 511 39.28 -28.48 10.79
C ARG A 511 38.72 -29.86 10.47
N LYS A 512 39.61 -30.82 10.20
CA LYS A 512 39.28 -32.24 10.36
C LYS A 512 38.93 -32.48 11.83
N SER A 513 37.65 -32.61 12.14
CA SER A 513 37.19 -33.36 13.32
C SER A 513 35.87 -34.05 12.99
#